data_AF-A0A7S4KNC6-F1
#
_entry.id   AF-A0A7S4KNC6-F1
#
_cell.length_a   1.000
_cell.length_b   1.000
_cell.length_c   1.000
_cell.angle_alpha   90.00
_cell.angle_beta   90.00
_cell.angle_gamma   90.00
#
_symmetry.space_group_name_H-M   'P 1'
#
loop_
_entity.id
_entity.type
_entity.pdbx_description
1 polymer ?
#
loop_
_entity_poly.entity_id
_entity_poly.type
_entity_poly.pdbx_seq_one_letter_code
_entity_poly.pdbx_strand_id
1 'polypeptide(L)'
;HGNKLVHHNFVASLLNDLFGVQGRAGCSCAGPYGQKLFNISPASALCLEQTALQGEEGIKPGFIRINFNFFISPHMARFLIDAVLFVAEHGWKLLPFYRLDVNTG
;
A
#
# COMPACT_ATOMS: atom_id res chain seq x y z
N HIS A 1 -2.21 9.67 -8.02
CA HIS A 1 -2.31 10.97 -8.74
C HIS A 1 -3.56 10.95 -9.59
N GLY A 2 -4.52 11.85 -9.34
CA GLY A 2 -5.92 11.64 -9.74
C GLY A 2 -6.52 10.40 -9.05
N ASN A 3 -7.53 9.77 -9.65
CA ASN A 3 -8.22 8.57 -9.11
C ASN A 3 -7.42 7.25 -9.24
N LYS A 4 -6.09 7.31 -9.34
CA LYS A 4 -5.22 6.13 -9.47
C LYS A 4 -4.55 5.80 -8.14
N LEU A 5 -4.62 4.52 -7.76
CA LEU A 5 -3.97 3.96 -6.57
C LEU A 5 -2.54 3.51 -6.89
N VAL A 6 -1.70 3.43 -5.85
CA VAL A 6 -0.32 2.89 -5.92
C VAL A 6 -0.25 1.59 -5.11
N HIS A 7 0.70 0.71 -5.46
CA HIS A 7 0.86 -0.57 -4.78
C HIS A 7 1.26 -0.37 -3.31
N HIS A 8 0.76 -1.22 -2.41
CA HIS A 8 0.99 -1.07 -0.97
C HIS A 8 2.46 -1.25 -0.58
N ASN A 9 3.20 -2.13 -1.28
CA ASN A 9 4.64 -2.34 -1.04
C ASN A 9 5.46 -1.11 -1.44
N PHE A 10 5.03 -0.39 -2.47
CA PHE A 10 5.66 0.87 -2.86
C PHE A 10 5.54 1.92 -1.75
N VAL A 11 4.37 2.06 -1.14
CA VAL A 11 4.17 2.99 -0.02
C VAL A 11 5.04 2.61 1.18
N ALA A 12 5.17 1.31 1.49
CA ALA A 12 6.03 0.85 2.58
C ALA A 12 7.52 1.13 2.30
N SER A 13 7.95 0.93 1.06
CA SER A 13 9.32 1.24 0.63
C SER A 13 9.61 2.73 0.76
N LEU A 14 8.71 3.61 0.32
CA LEU A 14 8.88 5.06 0.46
C LEU A 14 8.99 5.51 1.91
N LEU A 15 8.15 4.99 2.81
CA LEU A 15 8.20 5.35 4.23
C LEU A 15 9.51 4.90 4.89
N ASN A 16 10.01 3.73 4.49
CA ASN A 16 11.29 3.23 4.95
C ASN A 16 12.45 4.08 4.41
N ASP A 17 12.50 4.32 3.10
CA ASP A 17 13.66 4.91 2.43
C ASP A 17 13.80 6.41 2.72
N LEU A 18 12.68 7.13 2.87
CA LEU A 18 12.69 8.58 3.10
C LEU A 18 12.69 8.96 4.59
N PHE A 19 12.01 8.18 5.42
CA PHE A 19 11.72 8.57 6.81
C PHE A 19 12.22 7.55 7.85
N GLY A 20 12.76 6.40 7.42
CA GLY A 20 13.15 5.31 8.31
C GLY A 20 11.96 4.66 9.04
N VAL A 21 10.74 4.85 8.54
CA VAL A 21 9.51 4.34 9.17
C VAL A 21 9.19 2.96 8.62
N GLN A 22 9.30 1.96 9.49
CA GLN A 22 8.94 0.58 9.13
C GLN A 22 7.43 0.38 9.17
N GLY A 23 6.84 0.13 7.99
CA GLY A 23 5.45 -0.29 7.83
C GLY A 23 5.37 -1.75 7.41
N ARG A 24 4.27 -2.42 7.77
CA ARG A 24 3.94 -3.74 7.20
C ARG A 24 2.92 -3.55 6.09
N ALA A 25 3.36 -3.72 4.86
CA ALA A 25 2.46 -3.87 3.73
C ALA A 25 1.88 -5.29 3.70
N GLY A 26 0.62 -5.41 3.30
CA GLY A 26 -0.03 -6.71 3.18
C GLY A 26 -1.13 -6.66 2.15
N CYS A 27 -1.21 -7.71 1.35
CA CYS A 27 -2.33 -7.89 0.45
C CYS A 27 -3.62 -8.00 1.27
N SER A 28 -4.66 -7.33 0.80
CA SER A 28 -6.00 -7.57 1.28
C SER A 28 -6.50 -8.77 0.49
N CYS A 29 -6.16 -9.98 0.93
CA CYS A 29 -6.77 -11.21 0.41
C CYS A 29 -8.27 -10.95 0.28
N ALA A 30 -8.81 -11.11 -0.94
CA ALA A 30 -10.02 -10.48 -1.48
C ALA A 30 -11.33 -10.74 -0.69
N GLY A 31 -11.36 -10.40 0.59
CA GLY A 31 -12.51 -10.51 1.46
C GLY A 31 -13.53 -9.41 1.16
N PRO A 32 -14.79 -9.60 1.60
CA PRO A 32 -15.90 -8.69 1.27
C PRO A 32 -15.63 -7.22 1.65
N TYR A 33 -14.85 -7.00 2.71
CA TYR A 33 -14.49 -5.66 3.17
C TYR A 33 -13.53 -4.94 2.21
N GLY A 34 -12.46 -5.61 1.78
CA GLY A 34 -11.51 -5.05 0.82
C GLY A 34 -12.17 -4.76 -0.52
N GLN A 35 -13.01 -5.69 -1.00
CA GLN A 35 -13.78 -5.49 -2.23
C GLN A 35 -14.67 -4.24 -2.15
N LYS A 36 -15.39 -4.04 -1.03
CA LYS A 36 -16.23 -2.87 -0.81
C LYS A 36 -15.43 -1.57 -0.76
N LEU A 37 -14.29 -1.55 -0.06
CA LEU A 37 -13.45 -0.35 0.07
C LEU A 37 -12.81 0.07 -1.27
N PHE A 38 -12.34 -0.90 -2.05
CA PHE A 38 -11.73 -0.65 -3.36
C PHE A 38 -12.77 -0.56 -4.49
N ASN A 39 -14.06 -0.64 -4.16
CA ASN A 39 -15.17 -0.63 -5.13
C ASN A 39 -15.00 -1.69 -6.23
N ILE A 40 -14.55 -2.89 -5.84
CA ILE A 40 -14.29 -4.03 -6.73
C ILE A 40 -15.61 -4.78 -6.94
N SER A 41 -16.06 -4.88 -8.18
CA SER A 41 -17.23 -5.69 -8.53
C SER A 41 -16.93 -7.20 -8.41
N PRO A 42 -17.93 -8.06 -8.20
CA PRO A 42 -17.70 -9.51 -8.15
C PRO A 42 -16.98 -10.08 -9.38
N ALA A 43 -17.28 -9.56 -10.57
CA ALA A 43 -16.58 -9.94 -11.80
C ALA A 43 -15.10 -9.51 -11.80
N SER A 44 -14.80 -8.31 -11.29
CA SER A 44 -13.42 -7.83 -11.17
C SER A 44 -12.65 -8.61 -10.11
N ALA A 45 -13.30 -9.00 -9.01
CA ALA A 45 -12.69 -9.83 -7.97
C ALA A 45 -12.28 -11.20 -8.52
N LEU A 46 -13.14 -11.85 -9.31
CA LEU A 46 -12.82 -13.11 -9.97
C LEU A 46 -11.65 -12.97 -10.95
N CYS A 47 -11.60 -11.88 -11.72
CA CYS A 47 -10.48 -11.59 -12.62
C CYS A 47 -9.16 -11.44 -11.84
N LEU A 48 -9.16 -10.65 -10.76
CA LEU A 48 -7.99 -10.47 -9.90
C LEU A 48 -7.52 -11.79 -9.28
N GLU A 49 -8.46 -12.65 -8.87
CA GLU A 49 -8.15 -13.97 -8.32
C GLU A 49 -7.52 -14.88 -9.38
N GLN A 50 -8.07 -14.92 -10.59
CA GLN A 50 -7.53 -15.71 -11.70
C GLN A 50 -6.12 -15.25 -12.10
N THR A 51 -5.90 -13.95 -12.22
CA THR A 51 -4.57 -13.38 -12.54
C THR A 51 -3.57 -13.69 -11.43
N ALA A 52 -3.98 -13.59 -10.16
CA ALA A 52 -3.14 -14.00 -9.05
C ALA A 52 -2.77 -15.48 -9.07
N LEU A 53 -3.70 -16.38 -9.45
CA LEU A 53 -3.43 -17.81 -9.60
C LEU A 53 -2.48 -18.13 -10.76
N GLN A 54 -2.34 -17.22 -11.72
CA GLN A 54 -1.36 -17.33 -12.82
C GLN A 54 0.05 -16.88 -12.40
N GLY A 55 0.26 -16.48 -11.15
CA GLY A 55 1.56 -16.10 -10.59
C GLY A 55 1.79 -14.59 -10.52
N GLU A 56 0.84 -13.77 -10.96
CA GLU A 56 0.95 -12.31 -10.89
C GLU A 56 0.42 -11.79 -9.54
N GLU A 57 1.16 -12.02 -8.45
CA GLU A 57 0.73 -11.60 -7.11
C GLU A 57 0.67 -10.08 -6.92
N GLY A 58 1.47 -9.31 -7.66
CA GLY A 58 1.54 -7.84 -7.57
C GLY A 58 0.27 -7.11 -8.01
N ILE A 59 -0.71 -7.81 -8.57
CA ILE A 59 -2.03 -7.26 -8.91
C ILE A 59 -2.94 -7.15 -7.66
N LYS A 60 -2.62 -7.87 -6.58
CA LYS A 60 -3.47 -7.95 -5.40
C LYS A 60 -3.52 -6.58 -4.70
N PRO A 61 -4.71 -5.98 -4.53
CA PRO A 61 -4.83 -4.76 -3.76
C PRO A 61 -4.53 -5.04 -2.28
N GLY A 62 -4.15 -4.01 -1.55
CA GLY A 62 -3.79 -4.20 -0.15
C GLY A 62 -3.61 -2.90 0.60
N PHE A 63 -3.15 -3.05 1.84
CA PHE A 63 -3.03 -1.96 2.78
C PHE A 63 -1.65 -1.96 3.40
N ILE A 64 -1.21 -0.77 3.80
CA ILE A 64 -0.06 -0.60 4.67
C ILE A 64 -0.55 -0.34 6.09
N ARG A 65 0.12 -0.96 7.07
CA ARG A 65 -0.14 -0.76 8.49
C ARG A 65 1.09 -0.14 9.16
N ILE A 66 0.84 0.93 9.90
CA ILE A 66 1.82 1.64 10.73
C ILE A 66 1.35 1.53 12.18
N ASN A 67 2.29 1.31 13.11
CA ASN A 67 1.97 1.10 14.51
C ASN A 67 2.32 2.34 15.34
N PHE A 68 1.39 2.75 16.20
CA PHE A 68 1.61 3.74 17.24
C PHE A 68 1.70 2.98 18.55
N ASN A 69 2.92 2.82 19.07
CA ASN A 69 3.12 2.16 20.35
C ASN A 69 2.67 3.08 21.50
N PHE A 70 2.36 2.50 22.66
CA PHE A 70 1.76 3.26 23.76
C PHE A 70 2.69 4.27 24.44
N PHE A 71 4.00 4.16 24.20
CA PHE A 71 5.02 5.08 24.71
C PHE A 71 5.40 6.17 23.70
N ILE A 72 4.71 6.24 22.55
CA ILE A 72 5.05 7.18 21.51
C ILE A 72 4.86 8.61 22.02
N SER A 73 5.87 9.46 21.85
CA SER A 73 5.75 10.86 22.20
C SER A 73 4.81 11.58 21.21
N PRO A 74 4.12 12.65 21.62
CA PRO A 74 3.30 13.46 20.70
C PRO A 74 4.09 13.96 19.48
N HIS A 75 5.38 14.29 19.69
CA HIS A 75 6.28 14.69 18.62
C HIS A 75 6.51 13.55 17.61
N MET A 76 6.81 12.34 18.09
CA MET A 76 7.00 11.19 17.21
C MET A 76 5.71 10.79 16.49
N ALA A 77 4.57 10.84 17.17
CA ALA A 77 3.27 10.61 16.56
C ALA A 77 3.00 11.62 15.43
N ARG A 78 3.31 12.90 15.64
CA ARG A 78 3.20 13.93 14.61
C ARG A 78 4.12 13.67 13.42
N PHE A 79 5.37 13.31 13.68
CA PHE A 79 6.32 12.94 12.62
C PHE A 79 5.81 11.79 11.74
N LEU A 80 5.25 10.74 12.34
CA LEU A 80 4.66 9.63 11.58
C LEU A 80 3.48 10.08 10.72
N ILE A 81 2.61 10.94 11.25
CA ILE A 81 1.47 11.49 10.51
C ILE A 81 1.97 12.32 9.32
N ASP A 82 2.95 13.19 9.54
CA ASP A 82 3.51 14.06 8.50
C ASP A 82 4.23 13.25 7.41
N ALA A 83 4.94 12.19 7.77
CA ALA A 83 5.56 11.28 6.80
C ALA A 83 4.50 10.60 5.91
N VAL A 84 3.40 10.12 6.49
CA VAL A 84 2.29 9.52 5.74
C VAL A 84 1.64 10.53 4.81
N LEU A 85 1.38 11.75 5.29
CA LEU A 85 0.80 12.82 4.48
C LEU A 85 1.71 13.20 3.31
N PHE A 86 3.02 13.30 3.55
CA PHE A 86 4.00 13.56 2.50
C PHE A 86 3.97 12.48 1.42
N VAL A 87 3.98 11.20 1.80
CA VAL A 87 3.93 10.09 0.83
C VAL A 87 2.60 10.09 0.06
N ALA A 88 1.48 10.39 0.72
CA ALA A 88 0.18 10.48 0.06
C ALA A 88 0.13 11.59 -1.00
N GLU A 89 0.74 12.75 -0.70
CA GLU A 89 0.71 13.91 -1.59
C GLU A 89 1.77 13.85 -2.70
N HIS A 90 2.96 13.37 -2.38
CA HIS A 90 4.15 13.48 -3.25
C HIS A 90 4.75 12.14 -3.66
N GLY A 91 4.38 11.02 -3.01
CA GLY A 91 5.01 9.72 -3.23
C GLY A 91 4.91 9.22 -4.68
N TRP A 92 3.83 9.54 -5.38
CA TRP A 92 3.66 9.18 -6.80
C TRP A 92 4.75 9.75 -7.72
N LYS A 93 5.39 10.87 -7.35
CA LYS A 93 6.48 11.48 -8.12
C LYS A 93 7.73 10.60 -8.15
N LEU A 94 7.87 9.72 -7.16
CA LEU A 94 9.01 8.83 -7.02
C LEU A 94 8.83 7.48 -7.73
N LEU A 95 7.65 7.21 -8.31
CA LEU A 95 7.38 5.98 -9.06
C LEU A 95 8.48 5.61 -10.09
N PRO A 96 9.09 6.56 -10.85
CA PRO A 96 10.15 6.21 -11.81
C PRO A 96 11.40 5.57 -11.18
N PHE A 97 11.61 5.73 -9.87
CA PHE A 97 12.75 5.16 -9.15
C PHE A 97 12.48 3.78 -8.55
N TYR A 98 11.26 3.27 -8.65
CA TYR A 98 10.86 1.99 -8.08
C TYR A 98 10.32 1.06 -9.17
N ARG A 99 10.58 -0.24 -9.00
CA ARG A 99 10.09 -1.28 -9.91
C ARG A 99 9.20 -2.24 -9.13
N LEU A 100 7.99 -2.44 -9.64
CA LEU A 100 7.11 -3.51 -9.18
C LEU A 100 7.60 -4.83 -9.78
N ASP A 101 7.88 -5.82 -8.93
CA ASP A 101 7.97 -7.21 -9.37
C ASP A 101 6.56 -7.80 -9.35
N VAL A 102 6.04 -8.15 -10.52
CA VAL A 102 4.67 -8.69 -10.64
C VAL A 102 4.51 -10.06 -9.98
N ASN A 103 5.59 -10.81 -9.81
CA ASN A 103 5.53 -12.17 -9.23
C ASN A 103 5.49 -12.15 -7.71
N THR A 104 6.12 -11.14 -7.09
CA THR A 104 6.29 -11.06 -5.62
C THR A 104 5.59 -9.86 -4.99
N GLY A 105 5.26 -8.84 -5.79
CA GLY A 105 4.53 -7.62 -5.41
C GLY A 105 5.40 -6.51 -4.82
#